data_AF-A0A1X7VYD0-F1
#
_entry.id   AF-A0A1X7VYD0-F1
#
_cell.length_a   1.000
_cell.length_b   1.000
_cell.length_c   1.000
_cell.angle_alpha   90.00
_cell.angle_beta   90.00
_cell.angle_gamma   90.00
#
_symmetry.space_group_name_H-M   'P 1'
#
loop_
_entity.id
_entity.type
_entity.pdbx_description
1 polymer ?
#
loop_
_entity_poly.entity_id
_entity_poly.type
_entity_poly.pdbx_seq_one_letter_code
_entity_poly.pdbx_strand_id
1 'polypeptide(L)'
;MIQWCLYIRQQSSKAYEALQQSGCIHLPSERTLKHCSHCMKAELGISVDVDLQLARAANLSSSADTDKLVFILLDEIHLKENLVFNKHSGEMVGFVDLGSINNHLLDCEDSLQSEASSPNLANAMMSFMIRGIFSDLRFPYTHFLCSSINGEQLFQIFWKAVYRLERMIFKVLNESVSKALTLTGGAEVEETTKFNLMFDQFFDMLNVTNFTKGTHSQIFPTPIPSQR
;
A
#
# COMPACT_ATOMS: atom_id res chain seq x y z
N MET A 1 -13.68 22.36 12.15
CA MET A 1 -14.57 23.01 11.16
C MET A 1 -14.12 22.77 9.71
N ILE A 2 -12.85 23.05 9.33
CA ILE A 2 -12.37 22.83 7.94
C ILE A 2 -12.42 21.36 7.51
N GLN A 3 -12.04 20.42 8.39
CA GLN A 3 -12.13 18.98 8.12
C GLN A 3 -13.56 18.54 7.74
N TRP A 4 -14.57 19.09 8.40
CA TRP A 4 -15.97 18.81 8.10
C TRP A 4 -16.39 19.38 6.73
N CYS A 5 -15.92 20.58 6.38
CA CYS A 5 -16.15 21.17 5.07
C CYS A 5 -15.48 20.34 3.94
N LEU A 6 -14.28 19.82 4.19
CA LEU A 6 -13.59 18.91 3.26
C LEU A 6 -14.35 17.58 3.12
N TYR A 7 -14.87 17.02 4.21
CA TYR A 7 -15.68 15.80 4.19
C TYR A 7 -16.94 15.97 3.34
N ILE A 8 -17.71 17.04 3.55
CA ILE A 8 -18.92 17.31 2.76
C ILE A 8 -18.57 17.47 1.28
N ARG A 9 -17.51 18.22 0.98
CA ARG A 9 -17.04 18.43 -0.40
C ARG A 9 -16.60 17.12 -1.06
N GLN A 10 -15.96 16.22 -0.31
CA GLN A 10 -15.54 14.91 -0.80
C GLN A 10 -16.75 14.01 -1.11
N GLN A 11 -17.80 14.07 -0.30
CA GLN A 11 -19.04 13.33 -0.54
C GLN A 11 -19.83 13.89 -1.73
N SER A 12 -19.97 15.21 -1.82
CA SER A 12 -20.63 15.88 -2.94
C SER A 12 -20.21 17.34 -3.07
N SER A 13 -19.49 17.64 -4.16
CA SER A 13 -19.10 19.03 -4.50
C SER A 13 -20.33 19.91 -4.76
N LYS A 14 -21.33 19.39 -5.47
CA LYS A 14 -22.57 20.11 -5.78
C LYS A 14 -23.38 20.43 -4.53
N ALA A 15 -23.46 19.50 -3.58
CA ALA A 15 -24.16 19.75 -2.32
C ALA A 15 -23.45 20.82 -1.49
N TYR A 16 -22.11 20.80 -1.47
CA TYR A 16 -21.32 21.84 -0.81
C TYR A 16 -21.57 23.23 -1.42
N GLU A 17 -21.57 23.33 -2.76
CA GLU A 17 -21.86 24.57 -3.48
C GLU A 17 -23.28 25.07 -3.21
N ALA A 18 -24.28 24.18 -3.24
CA ALA A 18 -25.67 24.53 -2.94
C ALA A 18 -25.83 25.03 -1.49
N LEU A 19 -25.19 24.39 -0.52
CA LEU A 19 -25.20 24.83 0.89
C LEU A 19 -24.52 26.19 1.05
N GLN A 20 -23.40 26.41 0.37
CA GLN A 20 -22.70 27.70 0.39
C GLN A 20 -23.54 28.82 -0.23
N GLN A 21 -24.19 28.54 -1.37
CA GLN A 21 -25.05 29.50 -2.08
C GLN A 21 -26.36 29.77 -1.35
N SER A 22 -26.88 28.80 -0.58
CA SER A 22 -28.11 28.96 0.18
C SER A 22 -28.04 30.05 1.26
N GLY A 23 -26.82 30.43 1.69
CA GLY A 23 -26.61 31.43 2.75
C GLY A 23 -26.99 30.96 4.16
N CYS A 24 -27.58 29.78 4.30
CA CYS A 24 -27.97 29.21 5.60
C CYS A 24 -26.77 28.90 6.51
N ILE A 25 -25.62 28.54 5.91
CA ILE A 25 -24.39 28.19 6.62
C ILE A 25 -23.21 28.93 5.97
N HIS A 26 -22.44 29.66 6.77
CA HIS A 26 -21.26 30.38 6.27
C HIS A 26 -20.09 29.41 6.01
N LEU A 27 -19.99 28.92 4.78
CA LEU A 27 -18.98 27.95 4.36
C LEU A 27 -17.77 28.61 3.67
N PRO A 28 -16.53 28.12 3.89
CA PRO A 28 -15.33 28.59 3.20
C PRO A 28 -15.44 28.49 1.67
N SER A 29 -14.79 29.42 0.96
CA SER A 29 -14.74 29.39 -0.51
C SER A 29 -14.10 28.11 -1.05
N GLU A 30 -14.48 27.71 -2.26
CA GLU A 30 -13.88 26.54 -2.91
C GLU A 30 -12.36 26.70 -3.10
N ARG A 31 -11.89 27.94 -3.33
CA ARG A 31 -10.47 28.27 -3.41
C ARG A 31 -9.74 27.97 -2.10
N THR A 32 -10.32 28.36 -0.97
CA THR A 32 -9.77 28.09 0.36
C THR A 32 -9.71 26.58 0.62
N LEU A 33 -10.76 25.83 0.27
CA LEU A 33 -10.74 24.37 0.42
C LEU A 33 -9.72 23.66 -0.47
N LYS A 34 -9.53 24.11 -1.72
CA LYS A 34 -8.45 23.61 -2.60
C LYS A 34 -7.10 23.85 -1.94
N HIS A 35 -6.85 25.05 -1.43
CA HIS A 35 -5.60 25.36 -0.76
C HIS A 35 -5.36 24.49 0.48
N CYS A 36 -6.38 24.30 1.33
CA CYS A 36 -6.28 23.38 2.48
C CYS A 36 -6.06 21.93 2.08
N SER A 37 -6.70 21.45 1.00
CA SER A 37 -6.51 20.09 0.50
C SER A 37 -5.09 19.85 -0.02
N HIS A 38 -4.49 20.84 -0.67
CA HIS A 38 -3.12 20.77 -1.17
C HIS A 38 -2.05 20.93 -0.07
N CYS A 39 -2.46 21.17 1.18
CA CYS A 39 -1.54 21.21 2.32
C CYS A 39 -0.92 19.84 2.62
N MET A 40 -1.59 18.74 2.23
CA MET A 40 -1.05 17.39 2.34
C MET A 40 -0.54 16.96 0.97
N LYS A 41 0.76 16.70 0.86
CA LYS A 41 1.37 16.11 -0.34
C LYS A 41 1.27 14.60 -0.24
N ALA A 42 0.71 13.96 -1.26
CA ALA A 42 0.86 12.52 -1.45
C ALA A 42 2.23 12.30 -2.09
N GLU A 43 3.14 11.72 -1.34
CA GLU A 43 4.46 11.34 -1.83
C GLU A 43 4.43 9.89 -2.30
N LEU A 44 5.22 9.58 -3.33
CA LEU A 44 5.46 8.21 -3.77
C LEU A 44 6.40 7.52 -2.78
N GLY A 45 6.16 6.24 -2.55
CA GLY A 45 6.98 5.43 -1.67
C GLY A 45 6.79 5.71 -0.17
N ILE A 46 7.70 5.15 0.62
CA ILE A 46 7.56 5.15 2.09
C ILE A 46 8.30 6.34 2.70
N SER A 47 7.54 7.31 3.22
CA SER A 47 8.06 8.49 3.92
C SER A 47 7.85 8.39 5.44
N VAL A 48 8.61 9.16 6.22
CA VAL A 48 8.46 9.20 7.68
C VAL A 48 7.12 9.84 8.09
N ASP A 49 6.60 10.76 7.27
CA ASP A 49 5.32 11.41 7.53
C ASP A 49 4.14 10.44 7.40
N VAL A 50 4.24 9.47 6.49
CA VAL A 50 3.27 8.38 6.36
C VAL A 50 3.29 7.49 7.61
N ASP A 51 4.48 7.13 8.12
CA ASP A 51 4.61 6.35 9.35
C ASP A 51 3.96 7.08 10.52
N LEU A 52 4.20 8.38 10.67
CA LEU A 52 3.57 9.20 11.71
C LEU A 52 2.04 9.24 11.55
N GLN A 53 1.53 9.30 10.33
CA GLN A 53 0.10 9.24 10.06
C GLN A 53 -0.49 7.88 10.41
N LEU A 54 0.19 6.79 10.07
CA LEU A 54 -0.22 5.43 10.42
C LEU A 54 -0.23 5.23 11.94
N ALA A 55 0.80 5.68 12.65
CA ALA A 55 0.86 5.58 14.12
C ALA A 55 -0.29 6.33 14.80
N ARG A 56 -0.68 7.49 14.26
CA ARG A 56 -1.85 8.25 14.71
C ARG A 56 -3.15 7.51 14.39
N ALA A 57 -3.29 6.96 13.19
CA ALA A 57 -4.48 6.21 12.79
C ALA A 57 -4.69 4.94 13.61
N ALA A 58 -3.60 4.28 14.03
CA ALA A 58 -3.61 3.08 14.84
C ALA A 58 -3.78 3.35 16.35
N ASN A 59 -3.82 4.61 16.80
CA ASN A 59 -3.88 4.98 18.23
C ASN A 59 -2.86 4.21 19.10
N LEU A 60 -1.62 4.10 18.62
CA LEU A 60 -0.58 3.21 19.17
C LEU A 60 -0.29 3.44 20.67
N SER A 61 -0.62 4.63 21.19
CA SER A 61 -0.43 5.03 22.59
C SER A 61 -1.36 4.31 23.59
N SER A 62 -2.45 3.69 23.14
CA SER A 62 -3.52 3.19 24.03
C SER A 62 -3.98 1.76 23.72
N SER A 63 -3.38 1.09 22.73
CA SER A 63 -3.88 -0.20 22.23
C SER A 63 -3.26 -1.40 22.94
N ALA A 64 -4.08 -2.45 23.12
CA ALA A 64 -3.61 -3.76 23.58
C ALA A 64 -2.65 -4.38 22.55
N ASP A 65 -1.82 -5.33 22.98
CA ASP A 65 -0.85 -5.98 22.09
C ASP A 65 -1.51 -6.72 20.90
N THR A 66 -2.78 -7.08 21.03
CA THR A 66 -3.61 -7.67 19.96
C THR A 66 -3.88 -6.71 18.81
N ASP A 67 -4.01 -5.41 19.09
CA ASP A 67 -4.40 -4.42 18.08
C ASP A 67 -3.23 -4.03 17.18
N LYS A 68 -2.01 -4.40 17.60
CA LYS A 68 -0.76 -4.22 16.87
C LYS A 68 -0.57 -5.28 15.78
N LEU A 69 -1.41 -6.31 15.74
CA LEU A 69 -1.37 -7.35 14.73
C LEU A 69 -2.01 -6.83 13.44
N VAL A 70 -1.23 -6.84 12.35
CA VAL A 70 -1.61 -6.27 11.06
C VAL A 70 -1.27 -7.19 9.89
N PHE A 71 -2.05 -7.05 8.81
CA PHE A 71 -1.77 -7.59 7.50
C PHE A 71 -1.34 -6.49 6.54
N ILE A 72 -0.46 -6.84 5.60
CA ILE A 72 -0.13 -6.02 4.44
C ILE A 72 -0.87 -6.62 3.25
N LEU A 73 -1.76 -5.84 2.65
CA LEU A 73 -2.42 -6.15 1.39
C LEU A 73 -1.69 -5.42 0.27
N LEU A 74 -1.42 -6.14 -0.82
CA LEU A 74 -0.83 -5.59 -2.03
C LEU A 74 -1.82 -5.74 -3.17
N ASP A 75 -1.94 -4.70 -3.98
CA ASP A 75 -2.74 -4.75 -5.21
C ASP A 75 -2.14 -3.85 -6.29
N GLU A 76 -2.35 -4.21 -7.55
CA GLU A 76 -1.86 -3.48 -8.71
C GLU A 76 -3.01 -2.73 -9.40
N ILE A 77 -2.92 -1.40 -9.37
CA ILE A 77 -3.93 -0.52 -9.95
C ILE A 77 -3.45 -0.08 -11.33
N HIS A 78 -4.18 -0.44 -12.38
CA HIS A 78 -3.84 -0.05 -13.75
C HIS A 78 -4.06 1.47 -13.96
N LEU A 79 -3.04 2.14 -14.48
CA LEU A 79 -3.03 3.56 -14.79
C LEU A 79 -2.99 3.79 -16.30
N LYS A 80 -3.49 4.95 -16.73
CA LYS A 80 -3.27 5.41 -18.10
C LYS A 80 -1.88 6.06 -18.17
N GLU A 81 -1.01 5.49 -18.99
CA GLU A 81 0.31 6.05 -19.29
C GLU A 81 0.19 7.49 -19.78
N ASN A 82 0.77 8.42 -19.03
CA ASN A 82 0.81 9.83 -19.38
C ASN A 82 1.91 10.55 -18.60
N LEU A 83 2.37 11.66 -19.16
CA LEU A 83 3.39 12.50 -18.57
C LEU A 83 2.79 13.86 -18.20
N VAL A 84 2.89 14.23 -16.93
CA VAL A 84 2.28 15.45 -16.37
C VAL A 84 3.36 16.32 -15.73
N PHE A 85 3.47 17.57 -16.18
CA PHE A 85 4.34 18.56 -15.53
C PHE A 85 3.64 19.18 -14.33
N ASN A 86 4.18 18.99 -13.13
CA ASN A 86 3.68 19.65 -11.93
C ASN A 86 4.27 21.06 -11.83
N LYS A 87 3.50 22.07 -12.22
CA LYS A 87 3.91 23.48 -12.16
C LYS A 87 4.33 24.00 -10.77
N HIS A 88 3.97 23.32 -9.68
CA HIS A 88 4.30 23.76 -8.32
C HIS A 88 5.61 23.17 -7.80
N SER A 89 5.92 21.90 -8.14
CA SER A 89 7.21 21.30 -7.80
C SER A 89 8.27 21.51 -8.89
N GLY A 90 7.84 21.76 -10.13
CA GLY A 90 8.73 21.82 -11.29
C GLY A 90 9.15 20.45 -11.82
N GLU A 91 8.52 19.38 -11.35
CA GLU A 91 8.88 18.00 -11.68
C GLU A 91 7.96 17.43 -12.77
N MET A 92 8.54 16.55 -13.59
CA MET A 92 7.81 15.72 -14.55
C MET A 92 7.38 14.43 -13.85
N VAL A 93 6.07 14.20 -13.77
CA VAL A 93 5.47 13.03 -13.12
C VAL A 93 4.90 12.08 -14.18
N GLY A 94 5.10 10.77 -14.04
CA GLY A 94 4.57 9.77 -14.97
C GLY A 94 5.56 8.66 -15.33
N PHE A 95 6.82 8.78 -14.90
CA PHE A 95 7.82 7.73 -15.03
C PHE A 95 7.65 6.65 -13.97
N VAL A 96 8.24 5.48 -14.23
CA VAL A 96 8.39 4.41 -13.24
C VAL A 96 9.22 4.92 -12.05
N ASP A 97 8.72 4.67 -10.84
CA ASP A 97 9.40 5.00 -9.59
C ASP A 97 9.14 3.90 -8.55
N LEU A 98 10.14 3.04 -8.38
CA LEU A 98 10.17 1.94 -7.41
C LEU A 98 10.98 2.30 -6.15
N GLY A 99 11.36 3.57 -6.01
CA GLY A 99 12.20 4.10 -4.94
C GLY A 99 13.71 3.99 -5.22
N SER A 100 14.50 4.68 -4.39
CA SER A 100 15.93 4.93 -4.65
C SER A 100 16.77 3.71 -5.05
N ILE A 101 16.73 2.60 -4.31
CA ILE A 101 17.60 1.43 -4.59
C ILE A 101 17.20 0.77 -5.92
N ASN A 102 15.90 0.53 -6.12
CA ASN A 102 15.42 -0.11 -7.33
C ASN A 102 15.63 0.78 -8.56
N ASN A 103 15.46 2.10 -8.43
CA ASN A 103 15.71 3.03 -9.52
C ASN A 103 17.21 3.01 -9.90
N HIS A 104 18.12 2.99 -8.93
CA HIS A 104 19.56 2.88 -9.23
C HIS A 104 19.92 1.54 -9.90
N LEU A 105 19.27 0.43 -9.49
CA LEU A 105 19.48 -0.86 -10.14
C LEU A 105 18.98 -0.85 -11.58
N LEU A 106 17.81 -0.26 -11.84
CA LEU A 106 17.27 -0.07 -13.18
C LEU A 106 18.20 0.81 -14.03
N ASP A 107 18.67 1.94 -13.49
CA ASP A 107 19.63 2.81 -14.19
C ASP A 107 20.93 2.06 -14.55
N CYS A 108 21.40 1.19 -13.66
CA CYS A 108 22.57 0.35 -13.90
C CYS A 108 22.32 -0.71 -14.98
N GLU A 109 21.17 -1.39 -14.95
CA GLU A 109 20.77 -2.36 -15.97
C GLU A 109 20.65 -1.69 -17.35
N ASP A 110 20.01 -0.53 -17.41
CA ASP A 110 19.87 0.28 -18.62
C ASP A 110 21.22 0.75 -19.16
N SER A 111 22.15 1.13 -18.27
CA SER A 111 23.52 1.54 -18.67
C SER A 111 24.37 0.41 -19.27
N LEU A 112 24.03 -0.85 -18.96
CA LEU A 112 24.71 -2.04 -19.48
C LEU A 112 24.10 -2.50 -20.81
N GLN A 113 22.87 -2.11 -21.11
CA GLN A 113 22.25 -2.35 -22.41
C GLN A 113 22.72 -1.27 -23.39
N SER A 114 23.30 -1.69 -24.52
CA SER A 114 23.96 -0.79 -25.49
C SER A 114 23.04 0.22 -26.18
N GLU A 115 21.74 0.22 -25.88
CA GLU A 115 20.79 1.21 -26.39
C GLU A 115 20.35 2.12 -25.24
N ALA A 116 20.54 3.43 -25.42
CA ALA A 116 20.04 4.45 -24.50
C ALA A 116 18.51 4.42 -24.49
N SER A 117 17.94 3.55 -23.64
CA SER A 117 16.51 3.45 -23.44
C SER A 117 16.01 4.74 -22.80
N SER A 118 14.95 5.32 -23.37
CA SER A 118 14.22 6.42 -22.73
C SER A 118 13.59 5.93 -21.42
N PRO A 119 13.46 6.78 -20.38
CA PRO A 119 12.85 6.38 -19.12
C PRO A 119 11.42 5.86 -19.35
N ASN A 120 11.14 4.70 -18.78
CA ASN A 120 9.86 4.01 -18.97
C ASN A 120 8.72 4.78 -18.29
N LEU A 121 7.59 4.88 -19.00
CA LEU A 121 6.34 5.40 -18.44
C LEU A 121 5.68 4.35 -17.56
N ALA A 122 5.10 4.79 -16.45
CA ALA A 122 4.34 3.92 -15.56
C ALA A 122 2.94 3.65 -16.14
N ASN A 123 2.56 2.38 -16.19
CA ASN A 123 1.24 1.92 -16.63
C ASN A 123 0.39 1.36 -15.47
N ALA A 124 0.98 1.22 -14.30
CA ALA A 124 0.37 0.66 -13.12
C ALA A 124 0.91 1.30 -11.85
N MET A 125 0.18 1.11 -10.75
CA MET A 125 0.55 1.56 -9.43
C MET A 125 0.41 0.41 -8.44
N MET A 126 1.52 -0.02 -7.87
CA MET A 126 1.54 -1.01 -6.79
C MET A 126 1.16 -0.32 -5.48
N SER A 127 0.03 -0.70 -4.89
CA SER A 127 -0.49 -0.14 -3.65
C SER A 127 -0.31 -1.09 -2.48
N PHE A 128 0.16 -0.57 -1.35
CA PHE A 128 0.28 -1.27 -0.08
C PHE A 128 -0.75 -0.73 0.89
N MET A 129 -1.63 -1.58 1.38
CA MET A 129 -2.63 -1.25 2.38
C MET A 129 -2.39 -2.05 3.65
N ILE A 130 -2.44 -1.37 4.79
CA ILE A 130 -2.31 -2.00 6.10
C ILE A 130 -3.70 -2.19 6.68
N ARG A 131 -3.97 -3.41 7.14
CA ARG A 131 -5.22 -3.78 7.77
C ARG A 131 -4.99 -4.38 9.14
N GLY A 132 -5.66 -3.86 10.16
CA GLY A 132 -5.71 -4.47 11.48
C GLY A 132 -6.48 -5.78 11.46
N ILE A 133 -6.03 -6.75 12.27
CA ILE A 133 -6.73 -8.04 12.41
C ILE A 133 -7.87 -7.90 13.42
N PHE A 134 -7.51 -7.42 14.61
CA PHE A 134 -8.44 -7.23 15.72
C PHE A 134 -8.85 -5.77 15.89
N SER A 135 -8.33 -4.88 15.05
CA SER A 135 -8.66 -3.47 15.01
C SER A 135 -9.28 -3.08 13.67
N ASP A 136 -10.11 -2.03 13.67
CA ASP A 136 -10.71 -1.48 12.44
C ASP A 136 -9.71 -0.65 11.60
N LEU A 137 -8.41 -0.77 11.87
CA LEU A 137 -7.37 -0.06 11.17
C LEU A 137 -7.37 -0.44 9.69
N ARG A 138 -7.59 0.55 8.83
CA ARG A 138 -7.50 0.45 7.37
C ARG A 138 -6.75 1.68 6.88
N PHE A 139 -5.52 1.48 6.43
CA PHE A 139 -4.65 2.59 6.08
C PHE A 139 -3.92 2.33 4.76
N PRO A 140 -4.08 3.18 3.74
CA PRO A 140 -3.25 3.13 2.54
C PRO A 140 -1.85 3.60 2.92
N TYR A 141 -0.89 2.67 2.94
CA TYR A 141 0.44 2.93 3.46
C TYR A 141 1.32 3.60 2.42
N THR A 142 1.58 2.93 1.30
CA THR A 142 2.46 3.45 0.26
C THR A 142 1.99 3.01 -1.10
N HIS A 143 2.42 3.73 -2.12
CA HIS A 143 2.21 3.37 -3.51
C HIS A 143 3.47 3.65 -4.32
N PHE A 144 3.68 2.83 -5.34
CA PHE A 144 4.83 2.92 -6.25
C PHE A 144 4.34 2.87 -7.69
N LEU A 145 4.98 3.64 -8.57
CA LEU A 145 4.65 3.67 -9.99
C LEU A 145 5.47 2.61 -10.71
N CYS A 146 4.81 1.75 -11.47
CA CYS A 146 5.44 0.65 -12.17
C CYS A 146 4.87 0.41 -13.56
N SER A 147 5.65 -0.28 -14.40
CA SER A 147 5.21 -0.80 -15.70
C SER A 147 5.07 -2.33 -15.68
N SER A 148 6.07 -2.98 -15.07
CA SER A 148 6.11 -4.40 -14.75
C SER A 148 7.04 -4.58 -13.56
N ILE A 149 6.57 -5.18 -12.46
CA ILE A 149 7.40 -5.42 -11.28
C ILE A 149 7.96 -6.84 -11.32
N ASN A 150 9.28 -6.96 -11.20
CA ASN A 150 9.95 -8.24 -10.97
C ASN A 150 9.79 -8.68 -9.52
N GLY A 151 9.80 -9.99 -9.28
CA GLY A 151 9.71 -10.55 -7.92
C GLY A 151 10.80 -10.04 -6.98
N GLU A 152 12.02 -9.80 -7.48
CA GLU A 152 13.14 -9.26 -6.70
C GLU A 152 12.91 -7.80 -6.28
N GLN A 153 12.41 -6.96 -7.19
CA GLN A 153 12.06 -5.57 -6.91
C GLN A 153 10.92 -5.48 -5.90
N LEU A 154 9.89 -6.32 -6.06
CA LEU A 154 8.78 -6.44 -5.12
C LEU A 154 9.28 -6.85 -3.74
N PHE A 155 10.16 -7.86 -3.69
CA PHE A 155 10.71 -8.38 -2.45
C PHE A 155 11.38 -7.29 -1.63
N GLN A 156 12.22 -6.45 -2.27
CA GLN A 156 12.89 -5.35 -1.57
C GLN A 156 11.90 -4.34 -0.99
N ILE A 157 10.90 -3.92 -1.78
CA ILE A 157 9.90 -2.94 -1.34
C ILE A 157 9.05 -3.51 -0.20
N PHE A 158 8.63 -4.77 -0.34
CA PHE A 158 7.84 -5.48 0.64
C PHE A 158 8.58 -5.61 1.97
N TRP A 159 9.82 -6.09 1.97
CA TRP A 159 10.60 -6.22 3.20
C TRP A 159 10.93 -4.88 3.83
N LYS A 160 11.15 -3.83 3.03
CA LYS A 160 11.31 -2.48 3.54
C LYS A 160 10.04 -2.00 4.25
N ALA A 161 8.86 -2.33 3.73
CA ALA A 161 7.59 -2.03 4.40
C ALA A 161 7.45 -2.81 5.72
N VAL A 162 7.68 -4.13 5.70
CA VAL A 162 7.64 -4.98 6.92
C VAL A 162 8.58 -4.45 7.99
N TYR A 163 9.85 -4.20 7.63
CA TYR A 163 10.86 -3.69 8.56
C TYR A 163 10.44 -2.37 9.21
N ARG A 164 9.84 -1.45 8.44
CA ARG A 164 9.36 -0.17 9.00
C ARG A 164 8.17 -0.37 9.94
N LEU A 165 7.25 -1.26 9.61
CA LEU A 165 6.10 -1.58 10.47
C LEU A 165 6.52 -2.24 11.78
N GLU A 166 7.45 -3.19 11.74
CA GLU A 166 7.98 -3.82 12.95
C GLU A 166 8.69 -2.81 13.86
N ARG A 167 9.42 -1.86 13.28
CA ARG A 167 10.01 -0.74 14.04
C ARG A 167 8.98 0.17 14.69
N MET A 168 7.78 0.23 14.13
CA MET A 168 6.63 0.94 14.70
C MET A 168 5.82 0.09 15.67
N ILE A 169 6.35 -1.06 16.13
CA ILE A 169 5.74 -1.98 17.10
C ILE A 169 4.52 -2.74 16.53
N PHE A 170 4.28 -2.67 15.22
CA PHE A 170 3.32 -3.56 14.58
C PHE A 170 3.91 -4.96 14.45
N LYS A 171 3.06 -5.97 14.55
CA LYS A 171 3.40 -7.37 14.26
C LYS A 171 2.73 -7.74 12.95
N VAL A 172 3.55 -7.89 11.91
CA VAL A 172 3.05 -8.23 10.57
C VAL A 172 2.85 -9.74 10.50
N LEU A 173 1.61 -10.18 10.30
CA LEU A 173 1.32 -11.58 10.03
C LEU A 173 1.27 -11.76 8.51
N ASN A 174 2.12 -12.62 7.96
CA ASN A 174 2.08 -12.99 6.54
C ASN A 174 2.77 -14.36 6.36
N GLU A 175 2.24 -15.21 5.48
CA GLU A 175 2.85 -16.49 5.11
C GLU A 175 4.31 -16.32 4.65
N SER A 176 4.58 -15.29 3.86
CA SER A 176 5.92 -14.97 3.35
C SER A 176 6.88 -14.57 4.48
N VAL A 177 6.38 -13.83 5.48
CA VAL A 177 7.15 -13.49 6.69
C VAL A 177 7.44 -14.76 7.49
N SER A 178 6.51 -15.71 7.53
CA SER A 178 6.68 -16.99 8.24
C SER A 178 7.72 -17.88 7.60
N LYS A 179 7.67 -18.02 6.27
CA LYS A 179 8.68 -18.74 5.49
C LYS A 179 10.07 -18.12 5.70
N ALA A 180 10.17 -16.79 5.67
CA ALA A 180 11.44 -16.10 5.90
C ALA A 180 11.96 -16.24 7.34
N LEU A 181 11.07 -16.19 8.34
CA LEU A 181 11.40 -16.46 9.74
C LEU A 181 11.87 -17.90 9.96
N THR A 182 11.31 -18.87 9.23
CA THR A 182 11.77 -20.28 9.27
C THR A 182 13.21 -20.40 8.74
N LEU A 183 13.54 -19.65 7.70
CA LEU A 183 14.87 -19.68 7.07
C LEU A 183 15.95 -18.98 7.90
N THR A 184 15.58 -18.05 8.79
CA THR A 184 16.53 -17.16 9.47
C THR A 184 16.53 -17.26 11.00
N GLY A 185 15.44 -17.76 11.62
CA GLY A 185 15.16 -17.57 13.04
C GLY A 185 15.56 -18.70 14.00
N GLY A 186 15.89 -19.91 13.52
CA GLY A 186 16.16 -21.05 14.39
C GLY A 186 14.92 -21.51 15.20
N ALA A 187 15.13 -22.25 16.29
CA ALA A 187 14.05 -22.93 17.03
C ALA A 187 13.07 -22.00 17.76
N GLU A 188 13.47 -20.78 18.11
CA GLU A 188 12.63 -19.83 18.86
C GLU A 188 11.47 -19.28 18.04
N VAL A 189 11.53 -19.37 16.71
CA VAL A 189 10.55 -18.80 15.78
C VAL A 189 9.63 -19.86 15.18
N GLU A 190 9.81 -21.11 15.58
CA GLU A 190 9.02 -22.26 15.10
C GLU A 190 7.53 -22.10 15.42
N GLU A 191 7.21 -21.66 16.64
CA GLU A 191 5.82 -21.47 17.07
C GLU A 191 5.13 -20.29 16.37
N THR A 192 5.85 -19.18 16.17
CA THR A 192 5.34 -18.02 15.40
C THR A 192 5.11 -18.40 13.94
N THR A 193 5.99 -19.21 13.37
CA THR A 193 5.86 -19.74 12.01
C THR A 193 4.63 -20.64 11.87
N LYS A 194 4.45 -21.59 12.80
CA LYS A 194 3.28 -22.47 12.83
C LYS A 194 1.99 -21.67 12.96
N PHE A 195 1.95 -20.70 13.87
CA PHE A 195 0.78 -19.85 14.09
C PHE A 195 0.40 -19.09 12.81
N ASN A 196 1.36 -18.46 12.15
CA ASN A 196 1.10 -17.73 10.92
C ASN A 196 0.68 -18.63 9.76
N LEU A 197 1.30 -19.80 9.60
CA LEU A 197 0.88 -20.79 8.58
C LEU A 197 -0.55 -21.28 8.83
N MET A 198 -0.90 -21.54 10.09
CA MET A 198 -2.27 -21.90 10.46
C MET A 198 -3.25 -20.76 10.17
N PHE A 199 -2.85 -19.52 10.43
CA PHE A 199 -3.68 -18.34 10.15
C PHE A 199 -3.84 -18.07 8.65
N ASP A 200 -2.80 -18.28 7.86
CA ASP A 200 -2.84 -18.16 6.41
C ASP A 200 -3.77 -19.22 5.81
N GLN A 201 -3.61 -20.48 6.21
CA GLN A 201 -4.52 -21.56 5.84
C GLN A 201 -5.97 -21.28 6.27
N PHE A 202 -6.18 -20.72 7.46
CA PHE A 202 -7.51 -20.33 7.93
C PHE A 202 -8.11 -19.23 7.04
N PHE A 203 -7.34 -18.22 6.65
CA PHE A 203 -7.82 -17.18 5.75
C PHE A 203 -8.03 -17.68 4.32
N ASP A 204 -7.21 -18.60 3.82
CA ASP A 204 -7.46 -19.32 2.55
C ASP A 204 -8.76 -20.12 2.59
N MET A 205 -9.08 -20.72 3.73
CA MET A 205 -10.36 -21.38 3.96
C MET A 205 -11.54 -20.40 4.05
N LEU A 206 -11.30 -19.15 4.48
CA LEU A 206 -12.32 -18.10 4.52
C LEU A 206 -12.45 -17.34 3.19
N ASN A 207 -11.43 -17.37 2.34
CA ASN A 207 -11.44 -16.79 1.00
C ASN A 207 -12.19 -17.68 -0.02
N VAL A 208 -13.28 -18.30 0.44
CA VAL A 208 -14.22 -19.02 -0.40
C VAL A 208 -15.23 -18.00 -0.90
N THR A 209 -15.03 -17.51 -2.12
CA THR A 209 -15.91 -16.52 -2.77
C THR A 209 -17.29 -17.07 -3.11
N ASN A 210 -17.55 -18.36 -2.86
CA ASN A 210 -18.80 -19.03 -3.18
C ASN A 210 -19.22 -20.04 -2.09
N PHE A 211 -19.98 -19.57 -1.09
CA PHE A 211 -20.45 -20.35 0.06
C PHE A 211 -21.25 -21.62 -0.31
N THR A 212 -21.71 -21.74 -1.56
CA THR A 212 -22.52 -22.88 -2.03
C THR A 212 -21.75 -23.97 -2.78
N LYS A 213 -20.48 -23.78 -3.16
CA LYS A 213 -19.77 -24.76 -4.02
C LYS A 213 -18.41 -25.23 -3.52
N GLY A 214 -17.91 -24.71 -2.39
CA GLY A 214 -16.68 -25.23 -1.77
C GLY A 214 -15.53 -25.42 -2.76
N THR A 215 -15.38 -24.51 -3.73
CA THR A 215 -14.36 -24.60 -4.77
C THR A 215 -13.40 -23.45 -4.58
N HIS A 216 -12.14 -23.78 -4.28
CA HIS A 216 -11.04 -22.81 -4.24
C HIS A 216 -10.82 -22.25 -5.65
N SER A 217 -10.81 -20.94 -5.82
CA SER A 217 -10.28 -20.32 -7.04
C SER A 217 -8.76 -20.28 -6.92
N GLN A 218 -8.08 -21.38 -7.26
CA GLN A 218 -6.65 -21.32 -7.53
C GLN A 218 -6.45 -20.59 -8.87
N ILE A 219 -5.84 -19.41 -8.81
CA ILE A 219 -5.52 -18.60 -10.01
C ILE A 219 -4.34 -19.23 -10.78
N PHE A 220 -3.58 -20.15 -10.17
CA PHE A 220 -2.53 -20.91 -10.84
C PHE A 220 -2.58 -22.40 -10.46
N PRO A 221 -2.78 -23.32 -11.43
CA PRO A 221 -2.63 -24.74 -11.17
C PRO A 221 -1.13 -25.09 -11.08
N THR A 222 -0.66 -25.53 -9.91
CA THR A 222 0.65 -26.20 -9.82
C THR A 222 0.55 -27.58 -10.49
N PRO A 223 1.50 -27.96 -11.34
CA PRO A 223 1.51 -29.30 -11.91
C PRO A 223 1.84 -30.32 -10.82
N ILE A 224 0.92 -31.24 -10.58
CA ILE A 224 1.09 -32.39 -9.68
C ILE A 224 2.24 -33.25 -10.26
N PRO A 225 3.29 -33.58 -9.49
CA PRO A 225 4.31 -34.50 -9.97
C PRO A 225 3.69 -35.89 -10.11
N SER A 226 3.74 -36.44 -11.32
CA SER A 226 3.31 -37.81 -11.60
C SER A 226 4.17 -38.77 -10.78
N GLN A 227 3.54 -39.51 -9.87
CA GLN A 227 4.18 -40.67 -9.26
C GLN A 227 4.48 -41.72 -10.34
N ARG A 228 5.77 -42.00 -10.53
CA ARG A 228 6.30 -43.30 -10.95
C ARG A 228 7.56 -43.58 -10.15
#